data_AF-A0A947FL89-F1
#
_entry.id   AF-A0A947FL89-F1
#
_cell.length_a   1.000
_cell.length_b   1.000
_cell.length_c   1.000
_cell.angle_alpha   90.00
_cell.angle_beta   90.00
_cell.angle_gamma   90.00
#
_symmetry.space_group_name_H-M   'P 1'
#
loop_
_entity.id
_entity.type
_entity.pdbx_description
1 polymer ?
#
loop_
_entity_poly.entity_id
_entity_poly.type
_entity_poly.pdbx_seq_one_letter_code
_entity_poly.pdbx_strand_id
1 'polypeptide(L)'
;MASGSKLVIIAALIGNSLISVTKFIAAYITGSSAMLSEGIHSLVDSGNQVLLLYGMKRAAKPPDEDFPFGHGKEIYFWSFIVAILIFALGGGISIYEGIRHIQHPEPISNAMINYIVLGLA
;
A
#
# COMPACT_ATOMS: atom_id res chain seq x y z
N MET A 1 13.83 -20.83 -3.73
CA MET A 1 13.28 -19.85 -2.75
C MET A 1 12.53 -18.67 -3.38
N ALA A 2 12.65 -18.37 -4.68
CA ALA A 2 11.94 -17.23 -5.32
C ALA A 2 10.44 -17.48 -5.66
N SER A 3 10.02 -18.72 -5.89
CA SER A 3 8.63 -19.03 -6.32
C SER A 3 7.58 -18.74 -5.23
N GLY A 4 7.88 -19.05 -3.96
CA GLY A 4 6.97 -18.81 -2.84
C GLY A 4 6.72 -17.32 -2.59
N SER A 5 7.73 -16.47 -2.76
CA SER A 5 7.61 -15.02 -2.58
C SER A 5 6.66 -14.37 -3.58
N LYS A 6 6.69 -14.81 -4.85
CA LYS A 6 5.82 -14.25 -5.90
C LYS A 6 4.34 -14.55 -5.64
N LEU A 7 4.02 -15.79 -5.23
CA LEU A 7 2.65 -16.20 -4.90
C LEU A 7 2.10 -15.36 -3.75
N VAL A 8 2.89 -15.17 -2.69
CA VAL A 8 2.51 -14.36 -1.52
C VAL A 8 2.25 -12.92 -1.91
N ILE A 9 3.11 -12.31 -2.73
CA ILE A 9 2.92 -10.92 -3.17
C ILE A 9 1.67 -10.78 -4.05
N ILE A 10 1.39 -11.75 -4.92
CA ILE A 10 0.16 -11.74 -5.75
C ILE A 10 -1.09 -11.92 -4.88
N ALA A 11 -1.06 -12.82 -3.90
CA ALA A 11 -2.17 -13.00 -2.98
C ALA A 11 -2.43 -11.72 -2.17
N ALA A 12 -1.38 -11.06 -1.69
CA ALA A 12 -1.46 -9.79 -0.99
C ALA A 12 -2.01 -8.66 -1.90
N LEU A 13 -1.61 -8.63 -3.18
CA LEU A 13 -2.14 -7.69 -4.18
C LEU A 13 -3.64 -7.84 -4.39
N ILE A 14 -4.13 -9.07 -4.52
CA ILE A 14 -5.55 -9.33 -4.68
C ILE A 14 -6.30 -8.93 -3.40
N GLY A 15 -5.82 -9.36 -2.24
CA GLY A 15 -6.43 -9.05 -0.95
C GLY A 15 -6.54 -7.56 -0.68
N ASN A 16 -5.42 -6.82 -0.80
CA ASN A 16 -5.39 -5.38 -0.54
C ASN A 16 -6.25 -4.60 -1.54
N SER A 17 -6.32 -5.04 -2.80
CA SER A 17 -7.18 -4.40 -3.80
C SER A 17 -8.66 -4.58 -3.48
N LEU A 18 -9.08 -5.77 -3.03
CA LEU A 18 -10.45 -6.03 -2.60
C LEU A 18 -10.83 -5.23 -1.34
N ILE A 19 -9.92 -5.15 -0.38
CA ILE A 19 -10.11 -4.33 0.83
C ILE A 19 -10.21 -2.84 0.45
N SER A 20 -9.34 -2.35 -0.43
CA SER A 20 -9.34 -0.96 -0.89
C SER A 20 -10.67 -0.59 -1.55
N VAL A 21 -11.19 -1.44 -2.45
CA VAL A 21 -12.50 -1.24 -3.09
C VAL A 21 -13.61 -1.16 -2.04
N THR A 22 -13.60 -2.06 -1.05
CA THR A 22 -14.58 -2.09 0.03
C THR A 22 -14.55 -0.81 0.85
N LYS A 23 -13.35 -0.33 1.22
CA LYS A 23 -13.16 0.91 1.97
C LYS A 23 -13.60 2.14 1.17
N PHE A 24 -13.30 2.22 -0.13
CA PHE A 24 -13.78 3.31 -0.98
C PHE A 24 -15.31 3.34 -1.11
N ILE A 25 -15.95 2.17 -1.24
CA ILE A 25 -17.42 2.08 -1.24
C ILE A 25 -17.97 2.55 0.11
N ALA A 26 -17.40 2.10 1.23
CA ALA A 26 -17.79 2.54 2.56
C ALA A 26 -17.61 4.06 2.73
N ALA A 27 -16.51 4.63 2.23
CA ALA A 27 -16.25 6.06 2.24
C ALA A 27 -17.30 6.84 1.46
N TYR A 28 -17.67 6.37 0.26
CA TYR A 28 -18.70 6.99 -0.56
C TYR A 28 -20.08 6.97 0.12
N ILE A 29 -20.46 5.83 0.71
CA ILE A 29 -21.76 5.68 1.38
C ILE A 29 -21.82 6.53 2.66
N THR A 30 -20.75 6.56 3.44
CA THR A 30 -20.71 7.27 4.73
C THR A 30 -20.41 8.76 4.61
N GLY A 31 -19.84 9.19 3.47
CA GLY A 31 -19.27 10.54 3.34
C GLY A 31 -18.08 10.78 4.27
N SER A 32 -17.49 9.72 4.84
CA SER A 32 -16.43 9.83 5.85
C SER A 32 -15.07 10.10 5.23
N SER A 33 -14.49 11.26 5.58
CA SER A 33 -13.12 11.63 5.25
C SER A 33 -12.09 10.63 5.80
N ALA A 34 -12.32 10.13 7.02
CA ALA A 34 -11.46 9.11 7.63
C ALA A 34 -11.50 7.77 6.87
N MET A 35 -12.68 7.32 6.44
CA MET A 35 -12.80 6.08 5.66
C MET A 35 -12.19 6.25 4.25
N LEU A 36 -12.27 7.45 3.67
CA LEU A 36 -11.60 7.75 2.41
C LEU A 36 -10.08 7.65 2.53
N SER A 37 -9.50 8.21 3.61
CA SER A 37 -8.06 8.10 3.93
C SER A 37 -7.62 6.64 4.06
N GLU A 38 -8.39 5.84 4.78
CA GLU A 38 -8.18 4.39 4.90
C GLU A 38 -8.24 3.65 3.54
N GLY A 39 -9.14 4.06 2.65
CA GLY A 39 -9.25 3.51 1.29
C GLY A 39 -8.02 3.83 0.43
N ILE A 40 -7.52 5.07 0.51
CA ILE A 40 -6.29 5.52 -0.15
C ILE A 40 -5.08 4.75 0.40
N HIS A 41 -5.01 4.52 1.71
CA HIS A 41 -3.93 3.74 2.32
C HIS A 41 -3.84 2.34 1.71
N SER A 42 -4.96 1.60 1.69
CA SER A 42 -5.01 0.26 1.10
C SER A 42 -4.71 0.25 -0.41
N LEU A 43 -5.02 1.33 -1.13
CA LEU A 43 -4.64 1.49 -2.54
C LEU A 43 -3.12 1.64 -2.70
N VAL A 44 -2.49 2.45 -1.86
CA VAL A 44 -1.03 2.64 -1.86
C VAL A 44 -0.32 1.32 -1.56
N ASP A 45 -0.85 0.50 -0.65
CA ASP A 45 -0.31 -0.83 -0.38
C ASP A 45 -0.37 -1.79 -1.57
N SER A 46 -1.47 -1.78 -2.33
CA SER A 46 -1.55 -2.50 -3.60
C SER A 46 -0.48 -2.01 -4.59
N GLY A 47 -0.25 -0.69 -4.65
CA GLY A 47 0.84 -0.09 -5.45
C GLY A 47 2.22 -0.62 -5.06
N ASN A 48 2.49 -0.77 -3.76
CA ASN A 48 3.75 -1.32 -3.26
C ASN A 48 3.98 -2.76 -3.70
N GLN A 49 2.94 -3.59 -3.70
CA GLN A 49 3.03 -4.97 -4.18
C GLN A 49 3.32 -5.03 -5.69
N VAL A 50 2.75 -4.12 -6.49
CA VAL A 50 3.08 -3.99 -7.92
C VAL A 50 4.55 -3.63 -8.12
N LEU A 51 5.09 -2.70 -7.32
CA LEU A 51 6.50 -2.32 -7.38
C LEU A 51 7.43 -3.48 -6.99
N LEU A 52 7.07 -4.27 -5.97
CA LEU A 52 7.82 -5.47 -5.61
C LEU A 52 7.82 -6.51 -6.76
N LEU A 53 6.66 -6.75 -7.38
CA LEU A 53 6.57 -7.64 -8.55
C LEU A 53 7.42 -7.14 -9.72
N TYR A 54 7.44 -5.81 -9.95
CA TYR A 54 8.32 -5.19 -10.93
C TYR A 54 9.79 -5.43 -10.59
N GLY A 55 10.18 -5.22 -9.34
CA GLY A 55 11.54 -5.44 -8.85
C GLY A 55 11.99 -6.89 -8.98
N MET A 56 11.10 -7.85 -8.72
CA MET A 56 11.37 -9.27 -8.97
C MET A 56 11.58 -9.56 -10.46
N LYS A 57 10.74 -8.99 -11.34
CA LYS A 57 10.88 -9.16 -12.80
C LYS A 57 12.22 -8.60 -13.29
N ARG A 58 12.62 -7.46 -12.76
CA ARG A 58 13.91 -6.84 -13.04
C ARG A 58 15.08 -7.66 -12.53
N ALA A 59 15.01 -8.14 -11.29
CA ALA A 59 16.05 -8.96 -10.68
C ALA A 59 16.26 -10.32 -11.38
N ALA A 60 15.22 -10.83 -12.06
CA ALA A 60 15.28 -12.06 -12.83
C ALA A 60 15.90 -11.91 -14.24
N LYS A 61 16.30 -10.70 -14.65
CA LYS A 61 16.96 -10.49 -15.94
C LYS A 61 18.33 -11.18 -15.99
N PRO A 62 18.68 -11.79 -17.14
CA PRO A 62 20.01 -12.39 -17.32
C PRO A 62 21.10 -11.31 -17.33
N PRO A 63 22.37 -11.68 -17.08
CA PRO A 63 23.50 -10.76 -17.20
C PRO A 63 23.60 -10.11 -18.58
N ASP A 64 24.04 -8.85 -18.61
CA ASP A 64 24.35 -8.08 -19.81
C ASP A 64 25.70 -7.36 -19.64
N GLU A 65 26.08 -6.53 -20.62
CA GLU A 65 27.37 -5.81 -20.63
C GLU A 65 27.51 -4.84 -19.44
N ASP A 66 26.40 -4.21 -19.02
CA ASP A 66 26.35 -3.28 -17.89
C ASP A 66 26.31 -4.03 -16.54
N PHE A 67 25.73 -5.23 -16.53
CA PHE A 67 25.61 -6.10 -15.35
C PHE A 67 26.17 -7.51 -15.61
N PRO A 68 27.51 -7.69 -15.61
CA PRO A 68 28.16 -8.98 -15.88
C PRO A 68 27.80 -10.08 -14.88
N PHE A 69 27.40 -9.69 -13.66
CA PHE A 69 26.97 -10.59 -12.60
C PHE A 69 25.44 -10.77 -12.54
N GLY A 70 24.69 -10.21 -13.48
CA GLY A 70 23.23 -10.25 -13.52
C GLY A 70 22.54 -9.19 -12.65
N HIS A 71 21.21 -9.17 -12.74
CA HIS A 71 20.38 -8.12 -12.13
C HIS A 71 19.87 -8.47 -10.74
N GLY A 72 20.30 -9.58 -10.13
CA GLY A 72 19.72 -10.09 -8.88
C GLY A 72 19.64 -9.06 -7.75
N LYS A 73 20.57 -8.09 -7.70
CA LYS A 73 20.60 -7.02 -6.69
C LYS A 73 19.51 -5.97 -6.87
N GLU A 74 18.85 -5.89 -8.03
CA GLU A 74 17.75 -4.96 -8.26
C GLU A 74 16.60 -5.17 -7.27
N ILE A 75 16.42 -6.39 -6.73
CA ILE A 75 15.39 -6.64 -5.72
C ILE A 75 15.56 -5.77 -4.47
N TYR A 76 16.80 -5.52 -4.04
CA TYR A 76 17.10 -4.68 -2.88
C TYR A 76 16.83 -3.22 -3.17
N PHE A 77 17.17 -2.76 -4.38
CA PHE A 77 16.86 -1.42 -4.84
C PHE A 77 15.34 -1.17 -4.85
N TRP A 78 14.57 -2.07 -5.46
CA TRP A 78 13.11 -1.93 -5.51
C TRP A 78 12.46 -2.07 -4.12
N SER A 79 12.98 -2.93 -3.25
CA SER A 79 12.53 -3.02 -1.85
C SER A 79 12.79 -1.72 -1.09
N PHE A 80 13.93 -1.08 -1.33
CA PHE A 80 14.27 0.21 -0.73
C PHE A 80 13.36 1.34 -1.23
N ILE A 81 13.07 1.38 -2.53
CA ILE A 81 12.10 2.34 -3.10
C ILE A 81 10.72 2.18 -2.45
N VAL A 82 10.25 0.94 -2.28
CA VAL A 82 8.97 0.66 -1.60
C VAL A 82 9.00 1.15 -0.15
N ALA A 83 10.09 0.90 0.59
CA ALA A 83 10.23 1.38 1.96
C ALA A 83 10.17 2.93 2.05
N ILE A 84 10.83 3.63 1.13
CA ILE A 84 10.74 5.10 1.04
C ILE A 84 9.31 5.55 0.77
N LEU A 85 8.61 4.91 -0.17
CA LEU A 85 7.25 5.28 -0.53
C LEU A 85 6.27 5.09 0.62
N ILE A 86 6.32 3.94 1.30
CA ILE A 86 5.50 3.67 2.49
C ILE A 86 5.76 4.72 3.56
N PHE A 87 7.04 4.99 3.85
CA PHE A 87 7.42 5.95 4.88
C PHE A 87 6.99 7.38 4.52
N ALA A 88 7.26 7.83 3.29
CA ALA A 88 6.98 9.20 2.87
C ALA A 88 5.49 9.45 2.69
N LEU A 89 4.76 8.54 2.02
CA LEU A 89 3.31 8.69 1.82
C LEU A 89 2.55 8.43 3.12
N GLY A 90 2.82 7.31 3.78
CA GLY A 90 2.15 6.94 5.03
C GLY A 90 2.44 7.95 6.14
N GLY A 91 3.71 8.29 6.35
CA GLY A 91 4.13 9.27 7.35
C GLY A 91 3.67 10.68 7.01
N GLY A 92 3.81 11.11 5.75
CA GLY A 92 3.40 12.44 5.29
C GLY A 92 1.90 12.67 5.41
N ILE A 93 1.07 11.72 4.96
CA ILE A 93 -0.38 11.80 5.08
C ILE A 93 -0.80 11.78 6.55
N SER A 94 -0.22 10.88 7.38
CA SER A 94 -0.55 10.80 8.81
C SER A 94 -0.25 12.10 9.55
N ILE A 95 0.89 12.74 9.26
CA ILE A 95 1.25 14.03 9.84
C ILE A 95 0.27 15.11 9.36
N TYR A 96 -0.03 15.16 8.06
CA TYR A 96 -0.93 16.14 7.49
C TYR A 96 -2.35 16.02 8.07
N GLU A 97 -2.94 14.83 8.07
CA GLU A 97 -4.27 14.60 8.64
C GLU A 97 -4.29 14.83 10.15
N GLY A 98 -3.21 14.45 10.86
CA GLY A 98 -3.06 14.71 12.29
C GLY A 98 -3.09 16.20 12.61
N ILE A 99 -2.32 17.02 11.88
CA ILE A 99 -2.34 18.48 12.04
C ILE A 99 -3.72 19.05 11.72
N ARG A 100 -4.34 18.58 10.61
CA ARG A 100 -5.65 19.05 10.15
C ARG A 100 -6.76 18.75 11.16
N HIS A 101 -6.75 17.58 11.80
CA HIS A 101 -7.72 17.22 12.85
C HIS A 101 -7.50 17.99 14.16
N ILE A 102 -6.25 18.35 14.50
CA ILE A 102 -5.96 19.23 15.64
C ILE A 102 -6.50 20.64 15.39
N GLN A 103 -6.32 21.16 14.17
CA GLN A 103 -6.76 22.51 13.81
C GLN A 103 -8.28 22.60 13.61
N HIS A 104 -8.89 21.55 13.04
CA HIS A 104 -10.32 21.49 12.73
C HIS A 104 -10.92 20.19 13.29
N PRO A 105 -11.34 20.19 14.56
CA PRO A 105 -11.96 19.03 15.18
C PRO A 105 -13.29 18.71 14.50
N GLU A 106 -13.34 17.64 13.73
CA GLU A 106 -14.58 17.09 13.17
C GLU A 106 -15.12 16.01 14.12
N PRO A 107 -16.41 16.07 14.52
CA PRO A 107 -17.01 15.01 15.32
C PRO A 107 -17.05 13.71 14.51
N ILE A 108 -16.66 12.60 15.16
CA ILE A 108 -16.64 11.28 14.53
C ILE A 108 -18.06 10.90 14.10
N SER A 109 -18.33 10.88 12.79
CA SER A 109 -19.61 10.41 12.27
C SER A 109 -19.58 8.87 12.13
N ASN A 110 -20.47 8.20 12.87
CA ASN A 110 -20.68 6.74 12.87
C ASN A 110 -19.42 5.86 13.06
N ALA A 111 -18.81 5.92 14.24
CA ALA A 111 -17.69 5.06 14.65
C ALA A 111 -17.97 3.54 14.48
N MET A 112 -19.23 3.12 14.57
CA MET A 112 -19.63 1.71 14.44
C MET A 112 -19.29 1.13 13.06
N ILE A 113 -19.42 1.92 11.98
CA ILE A 113 -19.08 1.47 10.62
C ILE A 113 -17.56 1.28 10.50
N ASN A 114 -16.77 2.20 11.05
CA ASN A 114 -15.31 2.08 11.05
C ASN A 114 -14.86 0.82 11.79
N TYR A 115 -15.44 0.52 12.95
CA TYR A 115 -15.09 -0.69 13.71
C TYR A 115 -15.49 -1.97 13.00
N ILE A 116 -16.64 -2.01 12.31
CA ILE A 116 -17.05 -3.18 11.52
C ILE A 116 -16.07 -3.41 10.36
N VAL A 117 -15.68 -2.34 9.66
CA VAL A 117 -14.72 -2.44 8.55
C VAL A 117 -13.35 -2.90 9.05
N LEU A 118 -12.85 -2.35 10.16
CA LEU A 118 -11.58 -2.77 10.77
C LEU A 118 -11.61 -4.20 11.32
N GLY A 119 -12.76 -4.71 11.76
CA GLY A 119 -12.89 -6.08 12.24
C GLY A 119 -13.01 -7.13 11.13
N LEU A 120 -13.41 -6.72 9.93
CA LEU A 120 -13.54 -7.59 8.76
C LEU A 120 -12.30 -7.57 7.85
N ALA A 121 -11.51 -6.50 7.89
CA ALA A 121 -10.24 -6.36 7.18
C ALA A 121 -9.11 -7.12 7.89
#